data_AF-A0A090M7Y5-F1
#
_entry.id   AF-A0A090M7Y5-F1
#
_cell.length_a   1.000
_cell.length_b   1.000
_cell.length_c   1.000
_cell.angle_alpha   90.00
_cell.angle_beta   90.00
_cell.angle_gamma   90.00
#
_symmetry.space_group_name_H-M   'P 1'
#
loop_
_entity.id
_entity.type
_entity.pdbx_description
1 polymer ?
#
loop_
_entity_poly.entity_id
_entity_poly.type
_entity_poly.pdbx_seq_one_letter_code
_entity_poly.pdbx_strand_id
1 'polypeptide(L)'
;MSDLVCGEVASLEPVEGKDKLKKLFVKVSDDADAEAHVIVTNAPNVEVGKRLVVVLAGGTLRDGTEVRKTTVGGVLSVGMVCDSTMCGWSGGGAGTAALLPLDFPLGAPAPSSRLRLDGKNDDEGTDDAVKKAQAKEVEKAAKKAALAAKRAARDAARAAKKAGGEDTGENEAEGEDAG
;
A
#
# COMPACT_ATOMS: atom_id res chain seq x y z
N MET A 1 -14.92 6.76 1.13
CA MET A 1 -13.48 6.56 0.87
C MET A 1 -12.80 7.89 1.15
N SER A 2 -11.48 7.92 1.35
CA SER A 2 -10.76 9.18 1.61
C SER A 2 -9.74 9.38 0.51
N ASP A 3 -9.80 10.50 -0.21
CA ASP A 3 -8.97 10.76 -1.40
C ASP A 3 -7.59 11.35 -1.01
N LEU A 4 -7.01 10.74 0.03
CA LEU A 4 -5.74 11.10 0.65
C LEU A 4 -4.61 10.36 -0.06
N VAL A 5 -3.63 11.09 -0.61
CA VAL A 5 -2.49 10.53 -1.36
C VAL A 5 -1.16 11.01 -0.79
N CYS A 6 -0.10 10.22 -0.99
CA CYS A 6 1.26 10.66 -0.68
C CYS A 6 1.77 11.64 -1.74
N GLY A 7 2.29 12.79 -1.31
CA GLY A 7 3.01 13.73 -2.15
C GLY A 7 4.34 14.16 -1.55
N GLU A 8 5.29 14.55 -2.38
CA GLU A 8 6.63 15.01 -2.00
C GLU A 8 6.80 16.51 -2.26
N VAL A 9 7.39 17.24 -1.31
CA VAL A 9 7.66 18.68 -1.46
C VAL A 9 8.86 18.90 -2.36
N ALA A 10 8.62 19.23 -3.63
CA ALA A 10 9.65 19.56 -4.62
C ALA A 10 10.29 20.93 -4.35
N SER A 11 9.50 21.91 -3.88
CA SER A 11 10.00 23.21 -3.43
C SER A 11 9.03 23.91 -2.46
N LEU A 12 9.53 24.91 -1.75
CA LEU A 12 8.85 25.63 -0.68
C LEU A 12 9.20 27.13 -0.76
N GLU A 13 8.18 27.98 -0.83
CA GLU A 13 8.29 29.44 -0.89
C GLU A 13 7.45 30.07 0.24
N PRO A 14 7.90 31.16 0.89
CA PRO A 14 7.05 31.94 1.80
C PRO A 14 5.98 32.71 1.01
N VAL A 15 4.79 32.92 1.61
CA VAL A 15 3.74 33.74 1.01
C VAL A 15 3.93 35.21 1.40
N GLU A 16 4.11 36.08 0.41
CA GLU A 16 4.27 37.52 0.64
C GLU A 16 3.09 38.11 1.43
N GLY A 17 3.40 38.93 2.45
CA GLY A 17 2.41 39.52 3.34
C GLY A 17 1.76 38.55 4.35
N LYS A 18 2.20 37.28 4.44
CA LYS A 18 1.71 36.31 5.43
C LYS A 18 2.81 35.40 5.96
N ASP A 19 3.51 35.85 6.99
CA ASP A 19 4.68 35.20 7.64
C ASP A 19 4.46 33.74 8.08
N LYS A 20 3.20 33.35 8.28
CA LYS A 20 2.78 32.01 8.72
C LYS A 20 2.38 31.08 7.58
N LEU A 21 2.23 31.57 6.35
CA LEU A 21 1.84 30.75 5.21
C LEU A 21 3.04 30.42 4.31
N LYS A 22 3.15 29.15 3.97
CA LYS A 22 4.13 28.59 3.04
C LYS A 22 3.38 28.07 1.81
N LYS A 23 3.83 28.46 0.63
CA LYS A 23 3.45 27.90 -0.67
C LYS A 23 4.36 26.69 -0.92
N LEU A 24 3.77 25.52 -1.12
CA LEU A 24 4.45 24.28 -1.45
C LEU A 24 4.19 23.94 -2.91
N PHE A 25 5.17 23.34 -3.56
CA PHE A 25 5.00 22.60 -4.80
C PHE A 25 5.12 21.12 -4.50
N VAL A 26 4.01 20.38 -4.61
CA VAL A 26 3.93 18.97 -4.20
C VAL A 26 3.78 18.08 -5.43
N LYS A 27 4.75 17.18 -5.65
CA LYS A 27 4.65 16.12 -6.66
C LYS A 27 3.87 14.93 -6.09
N VAL A 28 2.93 14.40 -6.87
CA VAL A 28 2.15 13.18 -6.52
C VAL A 28 2.48 11.99 -7.43
N SER A 29 3.55 12.06 -8.21
CA SER A 29 4.17 10.92 -8.88
C SER A 29 5.68 11.14 -8.98
N ASP A 30 6.41 10.05 -9.18
CA ASP A 30 7.86 10.02 -9.35
C ASP A 30 8.28 10.37 -10.81
N ASP A 31 7.32 10.43 -11.74
CA ASP A 31 7.58 10.74 -13.16
C ASP A 31 8.30 12.09 -13.34
N ALA A 32 9.21 12.14 -14.31
CA ALA A 32 9.94 13.35 -14.68
C ALA A 32 8.97 14.49 -15.05
N ASP A 33 7.98 14.16 -15.89
CA ASP A 33 6.92 15.04 -16.39
C ASP A 33 5.76 15.29 -15.38
N ALA A 34 5.85 14.79 -14.14
CA ALA A 34 4.80 15.00 -13.13
C ALA A 34 4.66 16.47 -12.75
N GLU A 35 3.50 17.08 -13.05
CA GLU A 35 3.17 18.45 -12.66
C GLU A 35 3.17 18.58 -11.12
N ALA A 36 3.88 19.59 -10.60
CA ALA A 36 3.92 19.86 -9.17
C ALA A 36 2.73 20.73 -8.76
N HIS A 37 1.85 20.20 -7.92
CA HIS A 37 0.64 20.87 -7.48
C HIS A 37 0.93 21.93 -6.42
N VAL A 38 0.46 23.16 -6.64
CA VAL A 38 0.63 24.28 -5.70
C VAL A 38 -0.34 24.13 -4.53
N ILE A 39 0.18 23.97 -3.32
CA ILE A 39 -0.61 23.82 -2.10
C ILE A 39 -0.10 24.79 -1.02
N VAL A 40 -1.00 25.55 -0.41
CA VAL A 40 -0.64 26.49 0.67
C VAL A 40 -0.90 25.85 2.04
N THR A 41 0.05 25.99 2.96
CA THR A 41 -0.09 25.48 4.33
C THR A 41 0.47 26.44 5.40
N ASN A 42 0.06 26.21 6.65
CA ASN A 42 0.59 26.82 7.87
C ASN A 42 1.40 25.79 8.70
N ALA A 43 1.53 24.55 8.21
CA ALA A 43 2.20 23.48 8.94
C ALA A 43 3.70 23.81 9.16
N PRO A 44 4.19 23.86 10.42
CA PRO A 44 5.55 24.29 10.69
C PRO A 44 6.58 23.26 10.22
N ASN A 45 6.24 21.97 10.35
CA ASN A 45 7.07 20.79 10.11
C ASN A 45 7.19 20.36 8.63
N VAL A 46 6.93 21.26 7.68
CA VAL A 46 7.08 20.99 6.25
C VAL A 46 8.39 21.59 5.73
N GLU A 47 9.16 20.73 5.06
CA GLU A 47 10.49 20.96 4.50
C GLU A 47 10.56 20.35 3.09
N VAL A 48 11.50 20.80 2.26
CA VAL A 48 11.73 20.25 0.91
C VAL A 48 12.26 18.80 0.99
N GLY A 49 11.87 17.95 0.05
CA GLY A 49 12.25 16.53 0.01
C GLY A 49 11.55 15.65 1.04
N LYS A 50 10.55 16.16 1.78
CA LYS A 50 9.71 15.33 2.65
C LYS A 50 8.49 14.80 1.90
N ARG A 51 8.14 13.55 2.19
CA ARG A 51 6.85 12.94 1.81
C ARG A 51 5.81 13.21 2.87
N LEU A 52 4.58 13.56 2.47
CA LEU A 52 3.48 13.93 3.35
C LEU A 52 2.11 13.64 2.70
N VAL A 53 1.06 13.53 3.52
CA VAL A 53 -0.29 13.30 3.03
C VAL A 53 -0.91 14.60 2.51
N VAL A 54 -1.38 14.58 1.27
CA VAL A 54 -2.17 15.64 0.65
C VAL A 54 -3.50 15.10 0.14
N VAL A 55 -4.44 16.02 -0.09
CA VAL A 55 -5.67 15.79 -0.84
C VAL A 55 -5.77 16.87 -1.91
N LEU A 56 -6.03 16.44 -3.15
CA LEU A 56 -6.15 17.33 -4.30
C LEU A 56 -7.60 17.83 -4.46
N ALA A 57 -7.78 18.96 -5.14
CA ALA A 57 -9.11 19.49 -5.40
C ALA A 57 -9.95 18.53 -6.26
N GLY A 58 -11.15 18.19 -5.76
CA GLY A 58 -12.00 17.10 -6.23
C GLY A 58 -12.03 15.90 -5.28
N GLY A 59 -11.06 15.78 -4.36
CA GLY A 59 -11.05 14.77 -3.30
C GLY A 59 -11.82 15.17 -2.05
N THR A 60 -12.23 14.17 -1.26
CA THR A 60 -13.04 14.32 -0.04
C THR A 60 -12.27 13.84 1.20
N LEU A 61 -12.33 14.62 2.28
CA LEU A 61 -11.83 14.23 3.60
C LEU A 61 -12.74 13.20 4.26
N ARG A 62 -12.21 12.49 5.27
CA ARG A 62 -12.95 11.53 6.10
C ARG A 62 -14.18 12.15 6.80
N ASP A 63 -14.15 13.45 7.05
CA ASP A 63 -15.22 14.23 7.68
C ASP A 63 -16.32 14.70 6.70
N GLY A 64 -16.23 14.31 5.42
CA GLY A 64 -17.17 14.70 4.36
C GLY A 64 -16.87 16.06 3.69
N THR A 65 -15.82 16.76 4.11
CA THR A 65 -15.38 18.02 3.49
C THR A 65 -14.78 17.77 2.10
N GLU A 66 -15.42 18.29 1.05
CA GLU A 66 -14.83 18.35 -0.29
C GLU A 66 -13.70 19.39 -0.36
N VAL A 67 -12.58 19.02 -0.98
CA VAL A 67 -11.49 19.96 -1.27
C VAL A 67 -11.72 20.59 -2.64
N ARG A 68 -11.69 21.92 -2.68
CA ARG A 68 -11.94 22.71 -3.89
C ARG A 68 -10.78 23.68 -4.11
N LYS A 69 -10.44 23.98 -5.38
CA LYS A 69 -9.37 24.94 -5.71
C LYS A 69 -9.73 26.31 -5.13
N THR A 70 -8.85 26.90 -4.32
CA THR A 70 -9.17 28.12 -3.55
C THR A 70 -7.94 28.99 -3.30
N THR A 71 -8.14 30.31 -3.24
CA THR A 71 -7.04 31.29 -3.10
C THR A 71 -6.73 31.55 -1.64
N VAL A 72 -5.69 30.89 -1.11
CA VAL A 72 -5.28 30.99 0.29
C VAL A 72 -4.20 32.06 0.42
N GLY A 73 -4.61 33.28 0.78
CA GLY A 73 -3.67 34.39 0.99
C GLY A 73 -3.02 34.93 -0.29
N GLY A 74 -3.79 35.05 -1.37
CA GLY A 74 -3.33 35.54 -2.68
C GLY A 74 -2.79 34.44 -3.59
N VAL A 75 -2.34 33.31 -3.05
CA VAL A 75 -1.86 32.15 -3.82
C VAL A 75 -3.00 31.15 -4.06
N LEU A 76 -3.13 30.66 -5.29
CA LEU A 76 -4.06 29.58 -5.63
C LEU A 76 -3.57 28.24 -5.08
N SER A 77 -4.31 27.65 -4.15
CA SER A 77 -4.10 26.29 -3.64
C SER A 77 -4.98 25.32 -4.41
N VAL A 78 -4.40 24.32 -5.05
CA VAL A 78 -5.13 23.25 -5.79
C VAL A 78 -5.31 21.97 -4.98
N GLY A 79 -5.04 22.03 -3.67
CA GLY A 79 -5.23 20.96 -2.70
C GLY A 79 -5.06 21.47 -1.26
N MET A 80 -4.95 20.53 -0.32
CA MET A 80 -4.70 20.79 1.10
C MET A 80 -3.69 19.76 1.65
N VAL A 81 -2.82 20.19 2.57
CA VAL A 81 -1.98 19.29 3.39
C VAL A 81 -2.83 18.77 4.56
N CYS A 82 -2.87 17.45 4.73
CA CYS A 82 -3.58 16.84 5.86
C CYS A 82 -2.67 16.68 7.08
N ASP A 83 -3.30 16.65 8.26
CA ASP A 83 -2.68 16.33 9.53
C ASP A 83 -3.08 14.93 10.01
N SER A 84 -2.50 14.48 11.12
CA SER A 84 -2.77 13.13 11.66
C SER A 84 -4.25 12.94 12.02
N THR A 85 -4.94 14.00 12.46
CA THR A 85 -6.38 13.99 12.76
C THR A 85 -7.24 13.82 11.51
N MET A 86 -6.98 14.57 10.43
CA MET A 86 -7.68 14.40 9.14
C MET A 86 -7.44 13.01 8.52
N CYS A 87 -6.27 12.42 8.74
CA CYS A 87 -5.96 11.05 8.31
C CYS A 87 -6.60 9.97 9.21
N GLY A 88 -7.16 10.33 10.37
CA GLY A 88 -7.70 9.39 11.35
C GLY A 88 -6.66 8.65 12.19
N TRP A 89 -5.40 9.08 12.18
CA TRP A 89 -4.28 8.44 12.89
C TRP A 89 -4.32 8.72 14.39
N SER A 90 -3.82 7.77 15.19
CA SER A 90 -3.68 7.95 16.64
C SER A 90 -2.49 8.86 17.01
N GLY A 91 -2.75 9.87 17.84
CA GLY A 91 -1.77 10.86 18.29
C GLY A 91 -1.31 11.85 17.21
N GLY A 92 -0.61 12.91 17.61
CA GLY A 92 -0.23 14.05 16.76
C GLY A 92 -1.12 15.27 17.00
N GLY A 93 -0.56 16.47 16.79
CA GLY A 93 -1.30 17.72 16.94
C GLY A 93 -1.99 18.14 15.65
N ALA A 94 -3.21 18.67 15.75
CA ALA A 94 -3.89 19.33 14.64
C ALA A 94 -3.03 20.47 14.06
N GLY A 95 -3.07 20.66 12.75
CA GLY A 95 -2.21 21.63 12.04
C GLY A 95 -0.75 21.19 11.83
N THR A 96 -0.36 19.98 12.26
CA THR A 96 0.96 19.39 11.97
C THR A 96 0.85 18.49 10.74
N ALA A 97 1.63 18.75 9.68
CA ALA A 97 1.55 17.96 8.45
C ALA A 97 1.83 16.47 8.73
N ALA A 98 0.98 15.59 8.19
CA ALA A 98 1.12 14.15 8.28
C ALA A 98 2.27 13.66 7.38
N LEU A 99 3.49 13.69 7.93
CA LEU A 99 4.69 13.19 7.24
C LEU A 99 4.64 11.66 7.06
N LEU A 100 5.25 11.20 5.97
CA LEU A 100 5.44 9.80 5.61
C LEU A 100 6.94 9.51 5.44
N PRO A 101 7.39 8.25 5.61
CA PRO A 101 8.78 7.88 5.33
C PRO A 101 9.09 8.02 3.83
N LEU A 102 10.35 8.30 3.51
CA LEU A 102 10.80 8.53 2.13
C LEU A 102 10.66 7.30 1.21
N ASP A 103 10.55 6.10 1.80
CA ASP A 103 10.29 4.83 1.11
C ASP A 103 8.83 4.70 0.62
N PHE A 104 7.91 5.52 1.13
CA PHE A 104 6.49 5.41 0.77
C PHE A 104 6.25 5.92 -0.67
N PRO A 105 5.58 5.16 -1.55
CA PRO A 105 5.42 5.52 -2.96
C PRO A 105 4.53 6.76 -3.15
N LEU A 106 4.94 7.64 -4.07
CA LEU A 106 4.18 8.83 -4.45
C LEU A 106 2.86 8.45 -5.13
N GLY A 107 1.82 9.26 -4.92
CA GLY A 107 0.47 9.06 -5.47
C GLY A 107 -0.30 7.91 -4.82
N ALA A 108 0.36 7.03 -4.07
CA ALA A 108 -0.31 5.93 -3.38
C ALA A 108 -1.24 6.45 -2.27
N PRO A 109 -2.38 5.76 -2.04
CA PRO A 109 -3.34 6.18 -1.02
C PRO A 109 -2.71 6.10 0.37
N ALA A 110 -2.96 7.13 1.17
CA ALA A 110 -2.43 7.28 2.52
C ALA A 110 -2.73 6.05 3.40
N PRO A 111 -1.80 5.66 4.28
CA PRO A 111 -2.08 4.60 5.25
C PRO A 111 -3.14 5.09 6.25
N SER A 112 -3.92 4.18 6.80
CA SER A 112 -4.94 4.43 7.83
C SER A 112 -4.35 4.62 9.24
N SER A 113 -3.05 4.38 9.41
CA SER A 113 -2.30 4.54 10.65
C SER A 113 -0.95 5.21 10.40
N ARG A 114 -0.37 5.85 11.42
CA ARG A 114 0.91 6.57 11.30
C ARG A 114 2.08 5.58 11.17
N LEU A 115 2.82 5.66 10.07
CA LEU A 115 4.13 5.00 9.94
C LEU A 115 5.22 5.73 10.76
N ARG A 116 6.13 4.97 11.37
CA ARG A 116 7.30 5.53 12.06
C ARG A 116 8.27 6.11 11.03
N LEU A 117 8.67 7.38 11.24
CA LEU A 117 9.65 8.08 10.39
C LEU A 117 11.10 7.56 10.56
N ASP A 118 11.35 6.78 11.61
CA ASP A 118 12.66 6.21 11.98
C ASP A 118 13.01 4.93 11.19
N GLY A 119 12.20 4.52 10.21
CA GLY A 119 12.34 3.26 9.47
C GLY A 119 12.02 2.00 10.29
N LYS A 120 12.00 2.10 11.61
CA LYS A 120 11.55 1.05 12.53
C LYS A 120 10.02 0.88 12.49
N ASN A 121 9.54 0.09 11.53
CA ASN A 121 8.15 -0.39 11.49
C ASN A 121 7.96 -1.49 12.56
N ASP A 122 7.62 -1.07 13.79
CA ASP A 122 7.11 -1.99 14.80
C ASP A 122 5.61 -2.23 14.52
N ASP A 123 5.26 -3.48 14.21
CA ASP A 123 3.97 -3.92 13.64
C ASP A 123 2.84 -4.05 14.69
N GLU A 124 2.53 -2.96 15.39
CA GLU A 124 1.40 -2.89 16.35
C GLU A 124 0.59 -1.59 16.17
N GLY A 125 -0.30 -1.54 15.17
CA GLY A 125 -1.02 -0.29 14.88
C GLY A 125 -2.13 -0.28 13.82
N THR A 126 -2.79 -1.41 13.53
CA THR A 126 -4.03 -1.49 12.71
C THR A 126 -3.95 -0.95 11.27
N ASP A 127 -3.52 -1.79 10.32
CA ASP A 127 -4.29 -2.04 9.08
C ASP A 127 -4.08 -3.45 8.52
N ASP A 128 -4.23 -4.47 9.37
CA ASP A 128 -4.35 -5.86 8.90
C ASP A 128 -5.77 -6.13 8.34
N ALA A 129 -6.22 -5.26 7.43
CA ALA A 129 -7.60 -5.20 6.96
C ALA A 129 -7.71 -5.17 5.43
N VAL A 130 -7.15 -4.16 4.75
CA VAL A 130 -7.49 -3.92 3.33
C VAL A 130 -6.41 -4.43 2.36
N LYS A 131 -5.14 -4.01 2.52
CA LYS A 131 -4.08 -4.35 1.53
C LYS A 131 -3.67 -5.84 1.55
N LYS A 132 -3.87 -6.54 2.68
CA LYS A 132 -3.51 -7.97 2.84
C LYS A 132 -4.53 -8.94 2.21
N ALA A 133 -5.77 -8.50 2.01
CA ALA A 133 -6.86 -9.32 1.50
C ALA A 133 -6.70 -9.65 0.00
N GLN A 134 -6.50 -8.63 -0.84
CA GLN A 134 -6.48 -8.82 -2.30
C GLN A 134 -5.17 -9.45 -2.82
N ALA A 135 -4.03 -9.21 -2.16
CA ALA A 135 -2.76 -9.85 -2.55
C ALA A 135 -2.72 -11.36 -2.26
N LYS A 136 -3.30 -11.82 -1.14
CA LYS A 136 -3.21 -13.24 -0.74
C LYS A 136 -4.16 -14.18 -1.49
N GLU A 137 -5.33 -13.72 -1.93
CA GLU A 137 -6.28 -14.60 -2.62
C GLU A 137 -5.82 -14.97 -4.05
N VAL A 138 -5.19 -14.05 -4.78
CA VAL A 138 -4.72 -14.29 -6.15
C VAL A 138 -3.63 -15.38 -6.20
N GLU A 139 -2.61 -15.32 -5.33
CA GLU A 139 -1.56 -16.36 -5.31
C GLU A 139 -2.11 -17.71 -4.84
N LYS A 140 -2.99 -17.70 -3.84
CA LYS A 140 -3.55 -18.92 -3.24
C LYS A 140 -4.50 -19.66 -4.20
N ALA A 141 -5.23 -18.94 -5.05
CA ALA A 141 -6.01 -19.52 -6.14
C ALA A 141 -5.11 -20.23 -7.16
N ALA A 142 -4.05 -19.56 -7.64
CA ALA A 142 -3.12 -20.13 -8.63
C ALA A 142 -2.42 -21.40 -8.13
N LYS A 143 -1.92 -21.42 -6.89
CA LYS A 143 -1.27 -22.60 -6.28
C LYS A 143 -2.21 -23.80 -6.13
N LYS A 144 -3.51 -23.56 -5.88
CA LYS A 144 -4.51 -24.63 -5.70
C LYS A 144 -4.86 -25.31 -7.03
N ALA A 145 -4.96 -24.55 -8.13
CA ALA A 145 -5.26 -25.10 -9.45
C ALA A 145 -4.17 -26.06 -9.96
N ALA A 146 -2.90 -25.67 -9.84
CA ALA A 146 -1.76 -26.49 -10.32
C ALA A 146 -1.65 -27.86 -9.61
N LEU A 147 -2.00 -27.92 -8.32
CA LEU A 147 -1.95 -29.17 -7.55
C LEU A 147 -3.10 -30.13 -7.88
N ALA A 148 -4.29 -29.61 -8.22
CA ALA A 148 -5.42 -30.40 -8.66
C ALA A 148 -5.14 -31.13 -9.99
N ALA A 149 -4.60 -30.41 -10.98
CA ALA A 149 -4.22 -30.97 -12.28
C ALA A 149 -3.19 -32.12 -12.15
N LYS A 150 -2.17 -31.96 -11.30
CA LYS A 150 -1.17 -33.01 -11.04
C LYS A 150 -1.73 -34.26 -10.34
N ARG A 151 -2.82 -34.16 -9.58
CA ARG A 151 -3.50 -35.35 -9.01
C ARG A 151 -4.35 -36.08 -10.05
N ALA A 152 -5.13 -35.35 -10.87
CA ALA A 152 -5.98 -35.95 -11.90
C ALA A 152 -5.17 -36.82 -12.91
N ALA A 153 -4.03 -36.30 -13.37
CA ALA A 153 -3.15 -37.03 -14.29
C ALA A 153 -2.58 -38.33 -13.69
N ARG A 154 -2.32 -38.37 -12.38
CA ARG A 154 -1.74 -39.53 -11.70
C ARG A 154 -2.73 -40.68 -11.52
N ASP A 155 -3.98 -40.36 -11.21
CA ASP A 155 -5.01 -41.39 -11.02
C ASP A 155 -5.47 -42.02 -12.34
N ALA A 156 -5.56 -41.23 -13.43
CA ALA A 156 -5.78 -41.75 -14.78
C ALA A 156 -4.70 -42.76 -15.20
N ALA A 157 -3.42 -42.44 -14.97
CA ALA A 157 -2.31 -43.35 -15.23
C ALA A 157 -2.32 -44.62 -14.36
N ARG A 158 -2.92 -44.58 -13.16
CA ARG A 158 -3.01 -45.73 -12.26
C ARG A 158 -4.20 -46.65 -12.57
N ALA A 159 -5.28 -46.12 -13.14
CA ALA A 159 -6.40 -46.92 -13.65
C ALA A 159 -5.98 -47.78 -14.85
N ALA A 160 -5.26 -47.20 -15.81
CA ALA A 160 -4.80 -47.89 -17.02
C ALA A 160 -3.88 -49.09 -16.75
N LYS A 161 -3.20 -49.15 -15.59
CA LYS A 161 -2.27 -50.22 -15.24
C LYS A 161 -2.86 -51.36 -14.39
N LYS A 162 -4.20 -51.41 -14.20
CA LYS A 162 -4.88 -52.43 -13.38
C LYS A 162 -5.89 -53.29 -14.15
N ALA A 163 -5.68 -53.46 -15.46
CA ALA A 163 -6.55 -54.21 -16.37
C ALA A 163 -5.75 -55.25 -17.21
N GLY A 164 -4.84 -55.99 -16.56
CA GLY A 164 -3.98 -56.96 -17.23
C GLY A 164 -3.37 -57.98 -16.28
N GLY A 165 -4.16 -59.01 -15.95
CA GLY A 165 -3.73 -60.25 -15.29
C GLY A 165 -3.64 -60.26 -13.76
N GLU A 166 -3.89 -61.36 -13.01
CA GLU A 166 -4.28 -62.75 -13.38
C GLU A 166 -3.36 -63.49 -14.39
N ASP A 167 -2.88 -64.72 -14.20
CA ASP A 167 -2.80 -65.64 -13.03
C ASP A 167 -1.71 -66.72 -13.38
N THR A 168 -1.36 -67.82 -12.71
CA THR A 168 -1.91 -68.65 -11.59
C THR A 168 -0.75 -69.38 -10.87
N GLY A 169 -0.82 -69.53 -9.54
CA GLY A 169 -0.07 -70.56 -8.77
C GLY A 169 1.46 -70.42 -8.69
N GLU A 170 2.22 -71.34 -8.08
CA GLU A 170 1.96 -72.24 -6.94
C GLU A 170 3.32 -72.83 -6.44
N ASN A 171 3.35 -73.27 -5.18
CA ASN A 171 4.28 -74.27 -4.60
C ASN A 171 5.73 -73.92 -4.17
N GLU A 172 6.26 -74.85 -3.37
CA GLU A 172 7.40 -74.89 -2.44
C GLU A 172 8.83 -74.77 -3.02
N ALA A 173 9.78 -74.34 -2.17
CA ALA A 173 11.15 -74.90 -2.06
C ALA A 173 11.85 -74.48 -0.75
N GLU A 174 12.88 -75.23 -0.33
CA GLU A 174 13.66 -75.09 0.93
C GLU A 174 15.02 -74.36 0.74
N GLY A 175 15.74 -74.13 1.85
CA GLY A 175 17.15 -73.66 1.94
C GLY A 175 17.35 -72.68 3.11
N GLU A 176 18.20 -72.91 4.12
CA GLU A 176 19.69 -73.03 4.13
C GLU A 176 20.42 -71.73 3.71
N ASP A 177 21.48 -71.25 4.39
CA ASP A 177 22.15 -71.67 5.65
C ASP A 177 22.77 -70.42 6.35
N ALA A 178 23.47 -70.61 7.47
CA ALA A 178 24.12 -69.57 8.28
C ALA A 178 25.36 -68.90 7.64
N GLY A 179 25.79 -67.79 8.25
CA GLY A 179 27.03 -67.05 7.97
C GLY A 179 27.38 -66.07 9.09
#